data_AF-A0A7W1AAU2-F1
#
_entry.id   AF-A0A7W1AAU2-F1
#
_cell.length_a   1.000
_cell.length_b   1.000
_cell.length_c   1.000
_cell.angle_alpha   90.00
_cell.angle_beta   90.00
_cell.angle_gamma   90.00
#
_symmetry.space_group_name_H-M   'P 1'
#
loop_
_entity.id
_entity.type
_entity.pdbx_description
1 polymer ?
#
loop_
_entity_poly.entity_id
_entity_poly.type
_entity_poly.pdbx_seq_one_letter_code
_entity_poly.pdbx_strand_id
1 'polypeptide(L)' 'MIERAHVIGAGRVGSAIAARLRERGLDLAAAEPELVLLCV' A
#
# COMPACT_ATOMS: atom_id res chain seq x y z
N MET A 1 -8.72 -9.91 8.40
CA MET A 1 -8.07 -8.59 8.54
C MET A 1 -6.92 -8.56 7.56
N ILE A 2 -6.66 -7.45 6.86
CA ILE A 2 -5.58 -7.36 5.86
C ILE A 2 -4.34 -6.81 6.54
N GLU A 3 -3.18 -7.41 6.28
CA GLU A 3 -1.90 -7.03 6.89
C GLU A 3 -0.84 -6.69 5.83
N ARG A 4 -0.99 -7.20 4.60
CA ARG A 4 -0.04 -7.01 3.49
C ARG A 4 -0.73 -6.37 2.30
N ALA A 5 -0.19 -5.27 1.78
CA ALA A 5 -0.75 -4.59 0.62
C ALA A 5 0.34 -4.13 -0.35
N HIS A 6 -0.02 -3.88 -1.60
CA HIS A 6 0.88 -3.29 -2.59
C HIS A 6 0.22 -2.07 -3.22
N VAL A 7 0.89 -0.92 -3.19
CA VAL A 7 0.42 0.30 -3.85
C VAL A 7 1.21 0.52 -5.14
N ILE A 8 0.55 0.41 -6.28
CA ILE A 8 1.14 0.65 -7.59
C ILE A 8 0.85 2.11 -7.98
N GLY A 9 1.91 2.86 -8.26
CA GLY A 9 1.86 4.29 -8.59
C GLY A 9 2.42 5.17 -7.47
N ALA A 10 3.42 5.99 -7.81
CA ALA A 10 4.15 6.84 -6.86
C ALA A 10 3.77 8.34 -6.98
N GLY A 11 2.64 8.64 -7.62
CA GLY A 11 2.10 10.00 -7.69
C GLY A 11 1.61 10.52 -6.32
N ARG A 12 0.95 11.68 -6.31
CA ARG A 12 0.43 12.31 -5.08
C ARG A 12 -0.47 11.36 -4.27
N VAL A 13 -1.42 10.69 -4.95
CA VAL A 13 -2.39 9.79 -4.31
C VAL A 13 -1.70 8.54 -3.78
N GLY A 14 -0.93 7.84 -4.62
CA GLY A 14 -0.25 6.61 -4.21
C GLY A 14 0.71 6.83 -3.04
N SER A 15 1.45 7.94 -3.03
CA SER A 15 2.33 8.31 -1.92
C SER A 15 1.55 8.57 -0.62
N ALA A 16 0.43 9.30 -0.70
CA ALA A 16 -0.39 9.59 0.47
C ALA A 16 -1.05 8.33 1.04
N ILE A 17 -1.58 7.45 0.18
CA ILE A 17 -2.17 6.17 0.60
C ILE A 17 -1.10 5.27 1.23
N ALA A 18 0.06 5.12 0.59
CA ALA A 18 1.14 4.31 1.12
C ALA A 18 1.61 4.79 2.51
N ALA A 19 1.70 6.10 2.73
CA ALA A 19 2.03 6.65 4.05
C ALA A 19 0.98 6.26 5.10
N ARG A 20 -0.32 6.45 4.80
CA ARG A 20 -1.41 6.14 5.75
C ARG A 20 -1.50 4.64 6.07
N LEU A 21 -1.25 3.77 5.10
CA LEU A 21 -1.26 2.33 5.32
C LEU A 21 -0.09 1.87 6.20
N ARG A 22 1.11 2.42 5.99
CA ARG A 22 2.27 2.15 6.87
C ARG A 22 2.04 2.63 8.30
N GLU A 23 1.45 3.81 8.48
CA GLU A 23 1.06 4.30 9.82
C GLU A 23 0.06 3.37 10.53
N ARG A 24 -0.70 2.58 9.77
CA ARG A 24 -1.62 1.57 10.30
C ARG A 24 -0.97 0.20 10.52
N GLY A 25 0.32 0.05 10.21
CA GLY A 25 1.09 -1.17 10.40
C GLY A 25 1.01 -2.18 9.26
N LEU A 26 0.49 -1.80 8.09
CA LEU A 26 0.49 -2.70 6.93
C LEU A 26 1.90 -2.77 6.33
N ASP A 27 2.30 -3.98 5.96
CA ASP A 27 3.51 -4.21 5.19
C ASP A 27 3.23 -3.95 3.70
N LEU A 28 3.96 -2.98 3.14
CA LEU A 28 3.86 -2.60 1.72
C LEU A 28 4.97 -3.18 0.84
N ALA A 29 5.92 -3.92 1.43
CA ALA A 29 7.04 -4.54 0.73
C ALA A 29 6.91 -6.07 0.64
N ALA A 30 5.78 -6.63 1.08
CA ALA A 30 5.50 -8.05 1.03
C ALA A 30 5.50 -8.58 -0.42
N ALA A 31 6.19 -9.71 -0.63
CA ALA A 31 6.21 -10.40 -1.91
C ALA A 31 4.81 -10.92 -2.33
N GLU A 32 3.96 -11.24 -1.34
CA GLU A 32 2.62 -11.80 -1.54
C GLU A 32 1.56 -10.91 -0.83
N PRO A 33 1.14 -9.81 -1.48
CA PRO A 33 0.14 -8.90 -0.91
C PRO A 33 -1.27 -9.51 -0.94
N GLU A 34 -2.06 -9.22 0.09
CA GLU A 34 -3.48 -9.62 0.16
C GLU A 34 -4.39 -8.61 -0.55
N LEU A 35 -3.86 -7.41 -0.79
CA LEU A 35 -4.54 -6.29 -1.42
C LEU A 35 -3.59 -5.56 -2.38
N VAL A 36 -4.04 -5.28 -3.60
CA VAL A 36 -3.32 -4.43 -4.56
C VAL A 36 -4.15 -3.19 -4.84
N LEU A 37 -3.56 -2.01 -4.66
CA LEU A 37 -4.15 -0.70 -4.92
C LEU A 37 -3.49 -0.09 -6.16
N LEU A 38 -4.28 0.20 -7.19
CA LEU A 38 -3.82 0.87 -8.40
C LEU A 38 -4.08 2.37 -8.28
N CYS A 39 -3.03 3.16 -8.11
CA CYS A 39 -3.05 4.61 -7.95
C CYS A 39 -2.26 5.29 -9.09
N VAL A 40 -2.62 4.92 -10.32
CA VAL A 40 -2.09 5.48 -11.57
C VAL A 40 -2.79 6.77 -11.98
#